data_AF-A0A9C6WAC3-F1
#
_entry.id   AF-A0A9C6WAC3-F1
#
_cell.length_a   1.000
_cell.length_b   1.000
_cell.length_c   1.000
_cell.angle_alpha   90.00
_cell.angle_beta   90.00
_cell.angle_gamma   90.00
#
_symmetry.space_group_name_H-M   'P 1'
#
loop_
_entity.id
_entity.type
_entity.pdbx_description
1 polymer ?
#
loop_
_entity_poly.entity_id
_entity_poly.type
_entity_poly.pdbx_seq_one_letter_code
_entity_poly.pdbx_strand_id
1 'polypeptide(L)'
;MVGSSAMVGWINKHGHTKIKQFYLKGKKQSEVIAGKGELPLNTVSPAVATNGAEIYLAFQLKTEIPYGKQPILLAFSTKTPQNHHLSNHDDRTSIIFDFSSVAGPQDPASDGLIQMRRNHGIVGIIGWGLILPVGAIVARYLRHKDPLWFYLHSVIQFVGFAFTLGTVLLGIQLYNNMHAHIPAHRGIGIFVLVLTILQILAFFLRPNKDSKYRNLWNLYHSWSGRMALFFASLNIVLGMQAAGAGSDWKIGYGFLVSIIIIAIVVLEVLAYLKRSEKRSLHASFQMDSVPDPSFPNNFSKVSNVPIQAQAGYGI
;
A
#
# COMPACT_ATOMS: atom_id res chain seq x y z
N MET A 1 4.53 -23.37 21.20
CA MET A 1 4.17 -23.34 22.63
C MET A 1 4.19 -24.75 23.23
N VAL A 2 4.91 -25.71 22.64
CA VAL A 2 5.02 -27.05 23.22
C VAL A 2 5.94 -26.97 24.43
N GLY A 3 5.57 -27.60 25.54
CA GLY A 3 6.30 -27.60 26.80
C GLY A 3 5.96 -26.44 27.75
N SER A 4 5.12 -25.48 27.33
CA SER A 4 4.78 -24.31 28.17
C SER A 4 3.49 -24.52 28.98
N SER A 5 3.36 -23.74 30.04
CA SER A 5 2.10 -23.55 30.76
C SER A 5 1.41 -22.27 30.27
N ALA A 6 0.09 -22.32 30.07
CA ALA A 6 -0.66 -21.23 29.47
C ALA A 6 -1.93 -20.92 30.28
N MET A 7 -2.24 -19.63 30.43
CA MET A 7 -3.56 -19.17 30.85
C MET A 7 -4.40 -18.91 29.61
N VAL A 8 -5.55 -19.57 29.52
CA VAL A 8 -6.45 -19.46 28.38
C VAL A 8 -7.80 -18.98 28.87
N GLY A 9 -8.25 -17.84 28.35
CA GLY A 9 -9.59 -17.31 28.59
C GLY A 9 -10.44 -17.30 27.33
N TRP A 10 -11.73 -17.54 27.50
CA TRP A 10 -12.71 -17.54 26.42
C TRP A 10 -14.09 -17.17 26.94
N ILE A 11 -14.97 -16.79 26.02
CA ILE A 11 -16.41 -16.60 26.29
C ILE A 11 -17.14 -17.77 25.65
N ASN A 12 -17.99 -18.48 26.42
CA ASN A 12 -18.76 -19.58 25.89
C ASN A 12 -19.93 -19.06 25.01
N LYS A 13 -20.63 -19.97 24.34
CA LYS A 13 -21.79 -19.63 23.49
C LYS A 13 -22.94 -18.95 24.24
N HIS A 14 -22.95 -19.00 25.57
CA HIS A 14 -23.95 -18.39 26.43
C HIS A 14 -23.49 -17.05 27.02
N GLY A 15 -22.35 -16.51 26.58
CA GLY A 15 -21.81 -15.24 27.08
C GLY A 15 -21.07 -15.36 28.42
N HIS A 16 -20.94 -16.55 28.99
CA HIS A 16 -20.21 -16.73 30.25
C HIS A 16 -18.71 -16.78 29.98
N THR A 17 -17.99 -16.00 30.77
CA THR A 17 -16.54 -15.94 30.73
C THR A 17 -15.94 -17.14 31.46
N LYS A 18 -14.86 -17.68 30.89
CA LYS A 18 -14.12 -18.83 31.43
C LYS A 18 -12.64 -18.56 31.27
N ILE A 19 -11.86 -18.95 32.28
CA ILE A 19 -10.40 -18.91 32.24
C ILE A 19 -9.85 -20.11 32.98
N LYS A 20 -8.82 -20.72 32.41
CA LYS A 20 -8.21 -21.92 32.97
C LYS A 20 -6.75 -22.04 32.53
N GLN A 21 -5.96 -22.65 33.39
CA GLN A 21 -4.58 -23.01 33.10
C GLN A 21 -4.51 -24.31 32.30
N PHE A 22 -3.56 -24.38 31.38
CA PHE A 22 -3.29 -25.55 30.55
C PHE A 22 -1.79 -25.87 30.51
N TYR A 23 -1.47 -27.16 30.44
CA TYR A 23 -0.13 -27.62 30.12
C TYR A 23 -0.10 -28.12 28.67
N LEU A 24 0.75 -27.49 27.85
CA LEU A 24 0.82 -27.73 26.41
C LEU A 24 1.91 -28.77 26.09
N LYS A 25 1.70 -30.03 26.47
CA LYS A 25 2.72 -31.10 26.34
C LYS A 25 3.09 -31.40 24.88
N GLY A 26 2.18 -31.21 23.95
CA GLY A 26 2.38 -31.54 22.54
C GLY A 26 1.44 -30.81 21.60
N LYS A 27 1.45 -31.19 20.32
CA LYS A 27 0.61 -30.56 19.28
C LYS A 27 -0.75 -31.25 19.13
N LYS A 28 -0.92 -32.46 19.67
CA LYS A 28 -2.20 -33.15 19.62
C LYS A 28 -3.11 -32.62 20.72
N GLN A 29 -4.41 -32.57 20.46
CA GLN A 29 -5.42 -32.11 21.42
C GLN A 29 -5.42 -32.92 22.73
N SER A 30 -5.08 -34.22 22.66
CA SER A 30 -4.92 -35.08 23.84
C SER A 30 -3.69 -34.76 24.69
N GLU A 31 -2.73 -34.01 24.15
CA GLU A 31 -1.51 -33.58 24.82
C GLU A 31 -1.66 -32.15 25.40
N VAL A 32 -2.84 -31.56 25.29
CA VAL A 32 -3.19 -30.26 25.88
C VAL A 32 -4.04 -30.52 27.11
N ILE A 33 -3.45 -30.38 28.29
CA ILE A 33 -4.04 -30.87 29.54
C ILE A 33 -4.64 -29.69 30.32
N ALA A 34 -5.97 -29.68 30.43
CA ALA A 34 -6.70 -28.68 31.21
C ALA A 34 -6.43 -28.81 32.71
N GLY A 35 -6.27 -27.67 33.37
CA GLY A 35 -6.05 -27.58 34.83
C GLY A 35 -4.66 -28.02 35.28
N LYS A 36 -3.72 -28.28 34.37
CA LYS A 36 -2.32 -28.58 34.69
C LYS A 36 -1.38 -27.47 34.23
N GLY A 37 -0.17 -27.46 34.78
CA GLY A 37 0.94 -26.60 34.39
C GLY A 37 1.68 -26.08 35.62
N GLU A 38 2.64 -25.21 35.38
CA GLU A 38 3.64 -24.73 36.36
C GLU A 38 3.49 -23.23 36.66
N LEU A 39 2.44 -22.56 36.16
CA LEU A 39 2.20 -21.17 36.53
C LEU A 39 1.82 -21.11 38.02
N PRO A 40 2.56 -20.35 38.85
CA PRO A 40 2.30 -20.28 40.28
C PRO A 40 1.14 -19.33 40.56
N LEU A 41 -0.10 -19.76 40.26
CA LEU A 41 -1.29 -18.96 40.51
C LEU A 41 -1.51 -18.75 42.02
N ASN A 42 -2.03 -17.59 42.39
CA ASN A 42 -2.43 -17.31 43.76
C ASN A 42 -3.93 -17.61 44.00
N THR A 43 -4.45 -17.16 45.16
CA THR A 43 -5.87 -17.32 45.53
C THR A 43 -6.80 -16.29 44.88
N VAL A 44 -6.27 -15.28 44.18
CA VAL A 44 -7.08 -14.28 43.50
C VAL A 44 -7.69 -14.91 42.25
N SER A 45 -9.01 -14.81 42.14
CA SER A 45 -9.73 -15.42 41.02
C SER A 45 -9.32 -14.74 39.71
N PRO A 46 -8.85 -15.50 38.71
CA PRO A 46 -8.57 -14.95 37.40
C PRO A 46 -9.90 -14.52 36.74
N ALA A 47 -9.83 -13.47 35.92
CA ALA A 47 -10.97 -12.86 35.27
C ALA A 47 -10.77 -12.74 33.77
N VAL A 48 -11.89 -12.72 33.05
CA VAL A 48 -11.93 -12.45 31.61
C VAL A 48 -13.02 -11.42 31.38
N ALA A 49 -12.70 -10.41 30.59
CA ALA A 49 -13.63 -9.39 30.15
C ALA A 49 -13.46 -9.14 28.65
N THR A 50 -14.46 -8.52 28.03
CA THR A 50 -14.38 -8.08 26.64
C THR A 50 -14.85 -6.65 26.50
N ASN A 51 -14.18 -5.90 25.62
CA ASN A 51 -14.62 -4.58 25.20
C ASN A 51 -14.57 -4.52 23.66
N GLY A 52 -15.75 -4.53 23.02
CA GLY A 52 -15.83 -4.63 21.56
C GLY A 52 -15.14 -5.90 21.04
N ALA A 53 -14.09 -5.72 20.24
CA ALA A 53 -13.31 -6.81 19.65
C ALA A 53 -12.11 -7.26 20.50
N GLU A 54 -11.92 -6.67 21.68
CA GLU A 54 -10.79 -6.96 22.57
C GLU A 54 -11.19 -7.91 23.69
N ILE A 55 -10.32 -8.86 24.01
CA ILE A 55 -10.44 -9.73 25.18
C ILE A 55 -9.33 -9.42 26.18
N TYR A 56 -9.73 -9.24 27.43
CA TYR A 56 -8.85 -8.96 28.56
C TYR A 56 -8.77 -10.20 29.43
N LEU A 57 -7.55 -10.63 29.72
CA LEU A 57 -7.25 -11.73 30.64
C LEU A 57 -6.52 -11.16 31.85
N ALA A 58 -7.10 -11.34 33.04
CA ALA A 58 -6.47 -10.93 34.29
C ALA A 58 -6.24 -12.17 35.15
N PHE A 59 -5.01 -12.35 35.61
CA PHE A 59 -4.64 -13.41 36.56
C PHE A 59 -3.40 -12.95 37.31
N GLN A 60 -3.17 -13.54 38.49
CA GLN A 60 -2.05 -13.16 39.33
C GLN A 60 -1.14 -14.36 39.61
N LEU A 61 0.16 -14.13 39.45
CA LEU A 61 1.21 -15.09 39.74
C LEU A 61 1.84 -14.72 41.08
N LYS A 62 2.09 -15.71 41.94
CA LYS A 62 2.86 -15.58 43.16
C LYS A 62 4.27 -16.07 42.90
N THR A 63 5.22 -15.15 42.92
CA THR A 63 6.62 -15.44 42.60
C THR A 63 7.47 -15.13 43.82
N GLU A 64 8.32 -16.06 44.24
CA GLU A 64 9.26 -15.82 45.35
C GLU A 64 10.50 -15.05 44.89
N ILE A 65 10.83 -15.15 43.59
CA ILE A 65 11.94 -14.47 42.94
C ILE A 65 11.37 -13.64 41.78
N PRO A 66 11.76 -12.37 41.61
CA PRO A 66 11.39 -11.60 40.43
C PRO A 66 11.87 -12.33 39.19
N TYR A 67 10.96 -12.65 38.28
CA TYR A 67 11.39 -13.03 36.95
C TYR A 67 12.10 -11.81 36.34
N GLY A 68 13.21 -12.02 35.63
CA GLY A 68 13.82 -10.95 34.85
C GLY A 68 13.01 -10.72 33.57
N LYS A 69 13.72 -10.40 32.48
CA LYS A 69 13.14 -10.42 31.14
C LYS A 69 12.77 -11.85 30.74
N GLN A 70 11.50 -12.07 30.41
CA GLN A 70 10.99 -13.38 29.97
C GLN A 70 10.18 -13.23 28.68
N PRO A 71 10.29 -14.20 27.75
CA PRO A 71 9.40 -14.24 26.60
C PRO A 71 8.00 -14.69 27.01
N ILE A 72 7.00 -13.84 26.79
CA ILE A 72 5.58 -14.18 26.89
C ILE A 72 5.08 -14.56 25.51
N LEU A 73 4.51 -15.77 25.41
CA LEU A 73 3.88 -16.27 24.20
C LEU A 73 2.39 -15.93 24.23
N LEU A 74 1.91 -15.26 23.18
CA LEU A 74 0.50 -14.90 23.01
C LEU A 74 -0.07 -15.65 21.80
N ALA A 75 -1.29 -16.15 21.94
CA ALA A 75 -2.03 -16.78 20.86
C ALA A 75 -3.52 -16.53 21.02
N PHE A 76 -4.24 -16.50 19.90
CA PHE A 76 -5.70 -16.42 19.91
C PHE A 76 -6.30 -17.40 18.90
N SER A 77 -7.56 -17.76 19.12
CA SER A 77 -8.39 -18.47 18.15
C SER A 77 -9.80 -17.89 18.19
N THR A 78 -10.44 -17.86 17.03
CA THR A 78 -11.87 -17.54 16.86
C THR A 78 -12.77 -18.68 17.32
N LYS A 79 -12.21 -19.89 17.53
CA LYS A 79 -12.95 -21.07 17.99
C LYS A 79 -12.95 -21.14 19.51
N THR A 80 -14.13 -21.35 20.08
CA THR A 80 -14.30 -21.56 21.52
C THR A 80 -13.97 -23.00 21.91
N PRO A 81 -13.27 -23.23 23.03
CA PRO A 81 -13.00 -24.57 23.53
C PRO A 81 -14.28 -25.39 23.77
N GLN A 82 -14.25 -26.67 23.37
CA GLN A 82 -15.31 -27.63 23.68
C GLN A 82 -14.81 -28.63 24.70
N ASN A 83 -15.53 -28.81 25.82
CA ASN A 83 -15.13 -29.73 26.90
C ASN A 83 -13.68 -29.50 27.40
N HIS A 84 -13.24 -28.23 27.44
CA HIS A 84 -11.86 -27.83 27.76
C HIS A 84 -10.80 -28.28 26.76
N HIS A 85 -11.16 -28.78 25.59
CA HIS A 85 -10.20 -29.01 24.54
C HIS A 85 -9.98 -27.75 23.71
N LEU A 86 -8.71 -27.38 23.56
CA LEU A 86 -8.29 -26.25 22.75
C LEU A 86 -8.11 -26.69 21.30
N SER A 87 -8.56 -25.85 20.37
CA SER A 87 -8.16 -25.95 18.97
C SER A 87 -6.77 -25.35 18.77
N ASN A 88 -6.19 -25.58 17.59
CA ASN A 88 -5.05 -24.77 17.16
C ASN A 88 -5.42 -23.29 17.17
N HIS A 89 -4.47 -22.45 17.60
CA HIS A 89 -4.57 -21.00 17.50
C HIS A 89 -4.61 -20.57 16.02
N ASP A 90 -5.35 -19.51 15.74
CA ASP A 90 -5.43 -18.92 14.41
C ASP A 90 -4.19 -18.05 14.15
N ASP A 91 -3.68 -17.40 15.19
CA ASP A 91 -2.42 -16.64 15.15
C ASP A 91 -1.67 -16.69 16.49
N ARG A 92 -0.39 -16.35 16.45
CA ARG A 92 0.51 -16.30 17.62
C ARG A 92 1.59 -15.26 17.47
N THR A 93 2.01 -14.69 18.59
CA THR A 93 3.17 -13.79 18.69
C THR A 93 3.92 -14.03 20.01
N SER A 94 5.04 -13.35 20.19
CA SER A 94 5.81 -13.35 21.41
C SER A 94 6.28 -11.94 21.74
N ILE A 95 6.22 -11.57 23.01
CA ILE A 95 6.77 -10.31 23.52
C ILE A 95 7.78 -10.62 24.62
N ILE A 96 8.81 -9.78 24.77
CA ILE A 96 9.65 -9.83 25.97
C ILE A 96 8.98 -8.96 27.03
N PHE A 97 8.80 -9.51 28.23
CA PHE A 97 8.25 -8.79 29.37
C PHE A 97 9.26 -8.80 30.51
N ASP A 98 9.57 -7.62 31.06
CA ASP A 98 10.46 -7.48 32.20
C ASP A 98 9.67 -7.46 33.51
N PHE A 99 9.73 -8.57 34.24
CA PHE A 99 9.02 -8.71 35.53
C PHE A 99 9.76 -8.04 36.71
N SER A 100 10.90 -7.37 36.47
CA SER A 100 11.68 -6.67 37.50
C SER A 100 11.29 -5.20 37.69
N SER A 101 10.50 -4.61 36.79
CA SER A 101 10.03 -3.23 36.94
C SER A 101 8.80 -3.14 37.86
N VAL A 102 8.97 -2.44 38.99
CA VAL A 102 7.93 -2.22 40.02
C VAL A 102 6.89 -1.16 39.60
N ALA A 103 7.12 -0.45 38.49
CA ALA A 103 6.10 0.37 37.84
C ALA A 103 5.35 -0.48 36.81
N GLY A 104 4.01 -0.43 36.82
CA GLY A 104 3.17 -1.00 35.76
C GLY A 104 3.64 -0.55 34.36
N PRO A 105 3.25 -1.26 33.29
CA PRO A 105 3.97 -1.28 32.03
C PRO A 105 4.10 0.12 31.40
N GLN A 106 5.27 0.71 31.56
CA GLN A 106 5.89 1.59 30.56
C GLN A 106 7.22 0.92 30.20
N ASP A 107 7.15 -0.22 29.52
CA ASP A 107 8.35 -0.84 28.97
C ASP A 107 8.76 -0.02 27.73
N PRO A 108 9.89 0.71 27.77
CA PRO A 108 10.34 1.57 26.66
C PRO A 108 10.49 0.79 25.35
N ALA A 109 10.75 -0.53 25.43
CA ALA A 109 10.83 -1.39 24.26
C ALA A 109 9.45 -1.65 23.63
N SER A 110 8.39 -1.78 24.44
CA SER A 110 7.01 -1.96 23.95
C SER A 110 6.46 -0.66 23.35
N ASP A 111 6.73 0.48 24.00
CA ASP A 111 6.37 1.81 23.50
C ASP A 111 7.13 2.15 22.21
N GLY A 112 8.43 1.84 22.17
CA GLY A 112 9.24 2.00 20.97
C GLY A 112 8.72 1.18 19.79
N LEU A 113 8.24 -0.04 20.05
CA LEU A 113 7.69 -0.91 19.02
C LEU A 113 6.33 -0.45 18.49
N ILE A 114 5.44 0.01 19.39
CA ILE A 114 4.15 0.62 19.02
C ILE A 114 4.40 1.89 18.20
N GLN A 115 5.32 2.74 18.64
CA GLN A 115 5.71 3.96 17.94
C GLN A 115 6.29 3.64 16.56
N MET A 116 7.15 2.63 16.46
CA MET A 116 7.74 2.21 15.21
C MET A 116 6.71 1.68 14.20
N ARG A 117 5.75 0.86 14.66
CA ARG A 117 4.60 0.40 13.85
C ARG A 117 3.78 1.59 13.35
N ARG A 118 3.53 2.57 14.23
CA ARG A 118 2.82 3.81 13.88
C ARG A 118 3.59 4.62 12.84
N ASN A 119 4.89 4.78 13.01
CA ASN A 119 5.77 5.50 12.09
C ASN A 119 5.82 4.81 10.71
N HIS A 120 5.92 3.48 10.66
CA HIS A 120 5.82 2.73 9.40
C HIS A 120 4.52 3.05 8.64
N GLY A 121 3.38 3.04 9.34
CA GLY A 121 2.09 3.42 8.77
C GLY A 121 2.03 4.87 8.28
N ILE A 122 2.47 5.84 9.09
CA ILE A 122 2.46 7.27 8.74
C ILE A 122 3.33 7.54 7.52
N VAL A 123 4.59 7.10 7.54
CA VAL A 123 5.54 7.30 6.44
C VAL A 123 5.02 6.62 5.17
N GLY A 124 4.42 5.43 5.30
CA GLY A 124 3.78 4.71 4.21
C GLY A 124 2.63 5.48 3.58
N ILE A 125 1.71 6.02 4.39
CA ILE A 125 0.57 6.80 3.89
C ILE A 125 1.03 8.11 3.24
N ILE A 126 2.02 8.80 3.81
CA ILE A 126 2.55 10.05 3.22
C ILE A 126 3.22 9.77 1.87
N GLY A 127 4.10 8.77 1.80
CA GLY A 127 4.81 8.43 0.57
C GLY A 127 3.87 7.89 -0.52
N TRP A 128 3.22 6.76 -0.23
CA TRP A 128 2.41 6.02 -1.21
C TRP A 128 0.99 6.56 -1.38
N GLY A 129 0.40 7.09 -0.31
CA GLY A 129 -0.97 7.58 -0.31
C GLY A 129 -1.11 9.03 -0.78
N LEU A 130 -0.05 9.85 -0.73
CA LEU A 130 -0.12 11.27 -1.08
C LEU A 130 0.95 11.70 -2.10
N ILE A 131 2.23 11.62 -1.76
CA ILE A 131 3.30 12.25 -2.55
C ILE A 131 3.43 11.60 -3.95
N LEU A 132 3.53 10.28 -4.03
CA LEU A 132 3.67 9.56 -5.30
C LEU A 132 2.44 9.72 -6.22
N PRO A 133 1.18 9.62 -5.72
CA PRO A 133 0.00 9.97 -6.52
C PRO A 133 0.02 11.40 -7.08
N VAL A 134 0.44 12.40 -6.28
CA VAL A 134 0.56 13.78 -6.76
C VAL A 134 1.58 13.88 -7.89
N GLY A 135 2.72 13.20 -7.79
CA GLY A 135 3.72 13.14 -8.85
C GLY A 135 3.16 12.56 -10.15
N ALA A 136 2.32 11.52 -10.06
CA ALA A 136 1.65 10.91 -11.21
C ALA A 136 0.59 11.83 -11.84
N ILE A 137 -0.18 12.56 -11.02
CA ILE A 137 -1.15 13.58 -11.47
C ILE A 137 -0.43 14.68 -12.26
N VAL A 138 0.69 15.20 -11.72
CA VAL A 138 1.52 16.21 -12.39
C VAL A 138 1.97 15.74 -13.78
N ALA A 139 2.52 14.52 -13.89
CA ALA A 139 2.96 13.99 -15.17
C ALA A 139 1.84 13.79 -16.19
N ARG A 140 0.62 13.49 -15.73
CA ARG A 140 -0.54 13.29 -16.61
C ARG A 140 -1.08 14.61 -17.14
N TYR A 141 -1.31 15.59 -16.27
CA TYR A 141 -2.08 16.80 -16.63
C TYR A 141 -1.21 17.99 -17.02
N LEU A 142 0.04 18.07 -16.55
CA LEU A 142 0.94 19.18 -16.89
C LEU A 142 1.85 18.90 -18.09
N ARG A 143 1.66 17.79 -18.81
CA ARG A 143 2.53 17.35 -19.93
C ARG A 143 2.73 18.38 -21.05
N HIS A 144 1.83 19.35 -21.18
CA HIS A 144 1.92 20.46 -22.14
C HIS A 144 2.91 21.57 -21.74
N LYS A 145 3.45 21.53 -20.52
CA LYS A 145 4.43 22.49 -19.97
C LYS A 145 5.83 21.85 -19.98
N ASP A 146 6.37 21.53 -21.15
CA ASP A 146 7.74 20.98 -21.30
C ASP A 146 8.77 22.12 -21.17
N PRO A 147 9.87 21.96 -20.40
CA PRO A 147 10.29 20.78 -19.63
C PRO A 147 9.80 20.75 -18.17
N LEU A 148 9.05 21.77 -17.71
CA LEU A 148 8.63 21.94 -16.32
C LEU A 148 7.93 20.71 -15.72
N TRP A 149 7.01 20.09 -16.46
CA TRP A 149 6.28 18.89 -15.97
C TRP A 149 7.22 17.75 -15.60
N PHE A 150 8.31 17.59 -16.36
CA PHE A 150 9.27 16.51 -16.17
C PHE A 150 10.09 16.74 -14.90
N TYR A 151 10.54 17.98 -14.65
CA TYR A 151 11.24 18.33 -13.41
C TYR A 151 10.33 18.19 -12.19
N LEU A 152 9.10 18.73 -12.24
CA LEU A 152 8.15 18.61 -11.13
C LEU A 152 7.84 17.14 -10.83
N HIS A 153 7.52 16.35 -11.86
CA HIS A 153 7.31 14.91 -11.69
C HIS A 153 8.52 14.24 -11.05
N SER A 154 9.72 14.45 -11.60
CA SER A 154 10.93 13.78 -11.12
C SER A 154 11.23 14.13 -9.66
N VAL A 155 11.18 15.42 -9.29
CA VAL A 155 11.42 15.87 -7.90
C VAL A 155 10.40 15.26 -6.95
N ILE A 156 9.10 15.33 -7.27
CA ILE A 156 8.05 14.78 -6.41
C ILE A 156 8.23 13.25 -6.26
N GLN A 157 8.57 12.54 -7.34
CA GLN A 157 8.80 11.10 -7.28
C GLN A 157 10.05 10.73 -6.48
N PHE A 158 11.15 11.50 -6.56
CA PHE A 158 12.34 11.26 -5.74
C PHE A 158 12.07 11.52 -4.25
N VAL A 159 11.29 12.56 -3.92
CA VAL A 159 10.85 12.78 -2.54
C VAL A 159 9.97 11.62 -2.07
N GLY A 160 8.97 11.21 -2.86
CA GLY A 160 8.12 10.07 -2.52
C GLY A 160 8.88 8.74 -2.41
N PHE A 161 9.93 8.56 -3.22
CA PHE A 161 10.84 7.41 -3.14
C PHE A 161 11.61 7.39 -1.82
N ALA A 162 12.08 8.53 -1.31
CA ALA A 162 12.76 8.60 -0.02
C ALA A 162 11.82 8.18 1.13
N PHE A 163 10.57 8.64 1.13
CA PHE A 163 9.55 8.18 2.09
C PHE A 163 9.29 6.68 1.95
N THR A 164 9.13 6.18 0.72
CA THR A 164 8.92 4.76 0.42
C THR A 164 10.06 3.87 0.93
N LEU A 165 11.31 4.30 0.72
CA LEU A 165 12.47 3.60 1.25
C LEU A 165 12.43 3.55 2.78
N GLY A 166 12.10 4.68 3.43
CA GLY A 166 11.87 4.74 4.87
C GLY A 166 10.79 3.77 5.34
N THR A 167 9.65 3.69 4.64
CA THR A 167 8.58 2.72 4.94
C THR A 167 9.08 1.28 4.89
N VAL A 168 9.83 0.91 3.85
CA VAL A 168 10.37 -0.46 3.70
C VAL A 168 11.39 -0.76 4.79
N LEU A 169 12.30 0.16 5.09
CA LEU A 169 13.30 -0.02 6.15
C LEU A 169 12.65 -0.22 7.53
N LEU A 170 11.66 0.62 7.86
CA LEU A 170 10.86 0.45 9.08
C LEU A 170 10.10 -0.89 9.07
N GLY A 171 9.56 -1.32 7.93
CA GLY A 171 8.88 -2.60 7.80
C GLY A 171 9.80 -3.80 8.03
N ILE A 172 11.04 -3.76 7.52
CA ILE A 172 12.06 -4.80 7.74
C ILE A 172 12.45 -4.86 9.22
N GLN A 173 12.73 -3.71 9.83
CA GLN A 173 13.07 -3.66 11.25
C GLN A 173 11.88 -4.18 12.10
N LEU A 174 10.64 -3.85 11.73
CA LEU A 174 9.45 -4.30 12.45
C LEU A 174 9.28 -5.83 12.36
N TYR A 175 9.57 -6.40 11.18
CA TYR A 175 9.59 -7.85 11.00
C TYR A 175 10.67 -8.53 11.85
N ASN A 176 11.86 -7.94 11.94
CA ASN A 176 12.96 -8.48 12.74
C ASN A 176 12.67 -8.42 14.24
N ASN A 177 11.95 -7.40 14.71
CA ASN A 177 11.65 -7.20 16.13
C ASN A 177 10.39 -7.94 16.61
N MET A 178 9.35 -8.06 15.77
CA MET A 178 8.06 -8.67 16.17
C MET A 178 7.83 -10.06 15.60
N HIS A 179 8.61 -10.47 14.60
CA HIS A 179 8.27 -11.60 13.73
C HIS A 179 6.82 -11.57 13.23
N ALA A 180 6.28 -10.35 13.04
CA ALA A 180 4.89 -10.14 12.65
C ALA A 180 4.62 -10.80 11.30
N HIS A 181 3.86 -11.90 11.33
CA HIS A 181 3.65 -12.72 10.14
C HIS A 181 2.35 -12.30 9.44
N ILE A 182 2.47 -11.34 8.52
CA ILE A 182 1.37 -10.92 7.64
C ILE A 182 1.79 -11.19 6.19
N PRO A 183 1.67 -12.45 5.71
CA PRO A 183 2.22 -12.87 4.42
C PRO A 183 1.73 -12.01 3.25
N ALA A 184 0.44 -11.67 3.23
CA ALA A 184 -0.17 -10.88 2.15
C ALA A 184 0.41 -9.45 2.08
N HIS A 185 0.44 -8.74 3.21
CA HIS A 185 1.00 -7.38 3.28
C HIS A 185 2.48 -7.37 2.90
N ARG A 186 3.25 -8.35 3.39
CA ARG A 186 4.67 -8.48 3.04
C ARG A 186 4.86 -8.78 1.55
N GLY A 187 4.11 -9.74 1.01
CA GLY A 187 4.21 -10.14 -0.40
C GLY A 187 3.87 -9.00 -1.35
N ILE A 188 2.77 -8.29 -1.08
CA ILE A 188 2.37 -7.10 -1.87
C ILE A 188 3.39 -5.97 -1.69
N GLY A 189 3.90 -5.73 -0.48
CA GLY A 189 4.95 -4.75 -0.22
C GLY A 189 6.23 -5.00 -1.04
N ILE A 190 6.68 -6.25 -1.11
CA ILE A 190 7.83 -6.65 -1.94
C ILE A 190 7.53 -6.45 -3.43
N PHE A 191 6.34 -6.82 -3.88
CA PHE A 191 5.92 -6.61 -5.27
C PHE A 191 5.93 -5.12 -5.64
N VAL A 192 5.41 -4.26 -4.77
CA VAL A 192 5.45 -2.80 -4.93
C VAL A 192 6.87 -2.26 -4.93
N LEU A 193 7.78 -2.80 -4.10
CA LEU A 193 9.20 -2.44 -4.12
C LEU A 193 9.86 -2.78 -5.47
N VAL A 194 9.56 -3.96 -6.04
CA VAL A 194 10.05 -4.34 -7.38
C VAL A 194 9.55 -3.35 -8.44
N LEU A 195 8.26 -2.99 -8.43
CA LEU A 195 7.71 -1.99 -9.34
C LEU A 195 8.38 -0.61 -9.15
N THR A 196 8.72 -0.24 -7.91
CA THR A 196 9.43 1.01 -7.61
C THR A 196 10.83 1.02 -8.20
N ILE A 197 11.57 -0.10 -8.10
CA ILE A 197 12.88 -0.23 -8.74
C ILE A 197 12.76 -0.07 -10.26
N LEU A 198 11.74 -0.67 -10.90
CA LEU A 198 11.47 -0.46 -12.32
C LEU A 198 11.19 1.01 -12.67
N GLN A 199 10.53 1.77 -11.78
CA GLN A 199 10.30 3.21 -11.97
C GLN A 199 11.61 4.02 -11.91
N ILE A 200 12.51 3.70 -10.98
CA ILE A 200 13.82 4.35 -10.89
C ILE A 200 14.68 4.00 -12.12
N LEU A 201 14.69 2.74 -12.54
CA LEU A 201 15.37 2.33 -13.77
C LEU A 201 14.78 3.05 -15.00
N ALA A 202 13.47 3.29 -15.03
CA ALA A 202 12.84 4.03 -16.13
C ALA A 202 13.37 5.47 -16.25
N PHE A 203 13.71 6.12 -15.14
CA PHE A 203 14.33 7.44 -15.18
C PHE A 203 15.70 7.41 -15.88
N PHE A 204 16.59 6.48 -15.49
CA PHE A 204 17.93 6.37 -16.06
C PHE A 204 17.94 5.84 -17.50
N LEU A 205 17.02 4.93 -17.83
CA LEU A 205 16.92 4.30 -19.14
C LEU A 205 15.99 5.07 -20.09
N ARG A 206 15.70 6.35 -19.80
CA ARG A 206 14.79 7.18 -20.59
C ARG A 206 15.37 7.45 -21.99
N PRO A 207 14.76 6.93 -23.08
CA PRO A 207 15.27 7.15 -24.43
C PRO A 207 15.03 8.57 -24.92
N ASN A 208 15.84 9.00 -25.90
CA ASN A 208 15.62 10.23 -26.66
C ASN A 208 14.22 10.26 -27.30
N LYS A 209 13.67 11.47 -27.49
CA LYS A 209 12.31 11.68 -27.99
C LYS A 209 12.07 11.00 -29.35
N ASP A 210 13.08 10.95 -30.21
CA ASP A 210 13.00 10.38 -31.57
C ASP A 210 13.31 8.87 -31.63
N SER A 211 13.58 8.23 -30.49
CA SER A 211 13.90 6.80 -30.45
C SER A 211 12.68 5.92 -30.69
N LYS A 212 12.82 4.85 -31.50
CA LYS A 212 11.80 3.80 -31.65
C LYS A 212 11.40 3.15 -30.31
N TYR A 213 12.30 3.13 -29.33
CA TYR A 213 12.05 2.56 -28.00
C TYR A 213 11.27 3.50 -27.08
N ARG A 214 11.05 4.77 -27.46
CA ARG A 214 10.34 5.77 -26.64
C ARG A 214 8.90 5.36 -26.35
N ASN A 215 8.22 4.74 -27.31
CA ASN A 215 6.84 4.27 -27.14
C ASN A 215 6.75 3.08 -26.18
N LEU A 216 7.64 2.10 -26.33
CA LEU A 216 7.74 0.98 -25.39
C LEU A 216 8.05 1.49 -23.98
N TRP A 217 8.98 2.45 -23.86
CA TRP A 217 9.30 3.09 -22.60
C TRP A 217 8.10 3.76 -21.95
N ASN A 218 7.33 4.55 -22.71
CA ASN A 218 6.13 5.23 -22.20
C ASN A 218 5.09 4.22 -21.71
N LEU A 219 4.92 3.11 -22.44
CA LEU A 219 3.97 2.06 -22.10
C LEU A 219 4.34 1.39 -20.79
N TYR A 220 5.55 0.83 -20.68
CA TYR A 220 5.93 0.09 -19.47
C TYR A 220 6.03 1.03 -18.26
N HIS A 221 6.60 2.23 -18.42
CA HIS A 221 6.73 3.19 -17.32
C HIS A 221 5.36 3.60 -16.78
N SER A 222 4.39 3.92 -17.66
CA SER A 222 3.05 4.31 -17.23
C SER A 222 2.29 3.15 -16.57
N TRP A 223 2.34 1.94 -17.15
CA TRP A 223 1.60 0.80 -16.59
C TRP A 223 2.19 0.31 -15.27
N SER A 224 3.50 0.14 -15.18
CA SER A 224 4.14 -0.28 -13.93
C SER A 224 3.96 0.77 -12.82
N GLY A 225 3.93 2.06 -13.15
CA GLY A 225 3.65 3.13 -12.19
C GLY A 225 2.23 3.08 -11.66
N ARG A 226 1.23 2.84 -12.53
CA ARG A 226 -0.18 2.65 -12.12
C ARG A 226 -0.36 1.42 -11.24
N MET A 227 0.29 0.31 -11.61
CA MET A 227 0.29 -0.91 -10.80
C MET A 227 0.89 -0.65 -9.43
N ALA A 228 2.01 0.08 -9.35
CA ALA A 228 2.65 0.41 -8.07
C ALA A 228 1.69 1.17 -7.15
N LEU A 229 1.04 2.22 -7.66
CA LEU A 229 0.07 3.01 -6.88
C LEU A 229 -1.15 2.20 -6.44
N PHE A 230 -1.68 1.34 -7.33
CA PHE A 230 -2.82 0.48 -7.00
C PHE A 230 -2.50 -0.52 -5.89
N PHE A 231 -1.41 -1.29 -6.08
CA PHE A 231 -1.02 -2.30 -5.09
C PHE A 231 -0.52 -1.67 -3.79
N ALA A 232 0.12 -0.49 -3.84
CA ALA A 232 0.47 0.24 -2.62
C ALA A 232 -0.76 0.67 -1.83
N SER A 233 -1.82 1.11 -2.51
CA SER A 233 -3.08 1.49 -1.85
C SER A 233 -3.74 0.28 -1.18
N LEU A 234 -3.79 -0.87 -1.86
CA LEU A 234 -4.23 -2.13 -1.24
C LEU A 234 -3.35 -2.51 -0.05
N ASN A 235 -2.03 -2.33 -0.17
CA ASN A 235 -1.09 -2.69 0.88
C ASN A 235 -1.25 -1.81 2.13
N ILE A 236 -1.60 -0.54 1.98
CA ILE A 236 -1.92 0.37 3.10
C ILE A 236 -3.17 -0.13 3.83
N VAL A 237 -4.23 -0.51 3.11
CA VAL A 237 -5.46 -1.04 3.72
C VAL A 237 -5.18 -2.33 4.49
N LEU A 238 -4.44 -3.27 3.88
CA LEU A 238 -4.03 -4.50 4.56
C LEU A 238 -3.14 -4.23 5.78
N GLY A 239 -2.22 -3.27 5.67
CA GLY A 239 -1.36 -2.82 6.75
C GLY A 239 -2.18 -2.28 7.92
N MET A 240 -3.19 -1.44 7.67
CA MET A 240 -4.11 -0.93 8.70
C MET A 240 -4.97 -2.02 9.33
N GLN A 241 -5.49 -2.96 8.53
CA GLN A 241 -6.28 -4.08 9.04
C GLN A 241 -5.43 -4.98 9.95
N ALA A 242 -4.24 -5.36 9.50
CA ALA A 242 -3.30 -6.13 10.29
C ALA A 242 -2.71 -5.33 11.46
N ALA A 243 -2.75 -4.00 11.37
CA ALA A 243 -2.40 -3.11 12.47
C ALA A 243 -3.44 -3.12 13.60
N GLY A 244 -4.67 -3.62 13.35
CA GLY A 244 -5.80 -3.38 14.23
C GLY A 244 -6.13 -1.89 14.34
N ALA A 245 -5.85 -1.11 13.28
CA ALA A 245 -5.97 0.34 13.34
C ALA A 245 -7.43 0.77 13.61
N GLY A 246 -7.58 1.76 14.52
CA GLY A 246 -8.87 2.34 14.88
C GLY A 246 -9.60 2.98 13.70
N SER A 247 -10.88 3.32 13.92
CA SER A 247 -11.74 3.97 12.91
C SER A 247 -11.10 5.20 12.28
N ASP A 248 -10.38 6.00 13.07
CA ASP A 248 -9.82 7.28 12.66
C ASP A 248 -8.79 7.13 11.52
N TRP A 249 -7.99 6.07 11.57
CA TRP A 249 -7.02 5.77 10.50
C TRP A 249 -7.72 5.40 9.19
N LYS A 250 -8.78 4.59 9.28
CA LYS A 250 -9.57 4.17 8.11
C LYS A 250 -10.30 5.36 7.50
N ILE A 251 -10.91 6.21 8.33
CA ILE A 251 -11.59 7.43 7.91
C ILE A 251 -10.59 8.40 7.27
N GLY A 252 -9.44 8.66 7.94
CA GLY A 252 -8.41 9.55 7.44
C GLY A 252 -7.83 9.12 6.09
N TYR A 253 -7.49 7.83 5.95
CA TYR A 253 -7.03 7.31 4.67
C TYR A 253 -8.12 7.30 3.59
N GLY A 254 -9.36 6.95 3.95
CA GLY A 254 -10.50 7.01 3.04
C GLY A 254 -10.76 8.42 2.51
N PHE A 255 -10.66 9.44 3.38
CA PHE A 255 -10.76 10.84 3.00
C PHE A 255 -9.64 11.28 2.05
N LEU A 256 -8.38 10.89 2.35
CA LEU A 256 -7.23 11.17 1.48
C LEU A 256 -7.41 10.58 0.08
N VAL A 257 -7.79 9.30 -0.01
CA VAL A 257 -8.05 8.62 -1.29
C VAL A 257 -9.20 9.30 -2.04
N SER A 258 -10.26 9.69 -1.34
CA SER A 258 -11.40 10.38 -1.94
C SER A 258 -11.01 11.71 -2.56
N ILE A 259 -10.20 12.52 -1.88
CA ILE A 259 -9.66 13.79 -2.43
C ILE A 259 -8.86 13.53 -3.71
N ILE A 260 -7.98 12.53 -3.71
CA ILE A 260 -7.14 12.21 -4.87
C ILE A 260 -8.02 11.78 -6.06
N ILE A 261 -9.02 10.94 -5.83
CA ILE A 261 -9.95 10.49 -6.88
C ILE A 261 -10.75 11.67 -7.42
N ILE A 262 -11.31 12.52 -6.56
CA ILE A 262 -12.06 13.72 -6.97
C ILE A 262 -11.17 14.63 -7.80
N ALA A 263 -9.93 14.89 -7.37
CA ALA A 263 -8.98 15.71 -8.13
C ALA A 263 -8.70 15.11 -9.52
N ILE A 264 -8.51 13.79 -9.63
CA ILE A 264 -8.33 13.11 -10.91
C ILE A 264 -9.58 13.26 -11.79
N VAL A 265 -10.77 13.05 -11.26
CA VAL A 265 -12.04 13.17 -12.01
C VAL A 265 -12.20 14.60 -12.55
N VAL A 266 -12.02 15.61 -11.69
CA VAL A 266 -12.11 17.02 -12.09
C VAL A 266 -11.09 17.34 -13.19
N LEU A 267 -9.82 16.95 -13.01
CA LEU A 267 -8.77 17.21 -13.98
C LEU A 267 -9.02 16.46 -15.31
N GLU A 268 -9.57 15.25 -15.27
CA GLU A 268 -9.92 14.50 -16.48
C GLU A 268 -11.08 15.14 -17.25
N VAL A 269 -12.12 15.61 -16.54
CA VAL A 269 -13.24 16.36 -17.14
C VAL A 269 -12.73 17.63 -17.80
N LEU A 270 -11.91 18.43 -17.11
CA LEU A 270 -11.32 19.65 -17.66
C LEU A 270 -10.42 19.35 -18.88
N ALA A 271 -9.61 18.30 -18.82
CA ALA A 271 -8.76 17.89 -19.94
C ALA A 271 -9.59 17.41 -21.15
N TYR A 272 -10.71 16.73 -20.91
CA TYR A 272 -11.64 16.30 -21.95
C TYR A 272 -12.31 17.50 -22.62
N LEU A 273 -12.87 18.43 -21.84
CA LEU A 273 -13.52 19.63 -22.36
C LEU A 273 -12.57 20.46 -23.21
N LYS A 274 -11.35 20.70 -22.72
CA LYS A 274 -10.30 21.40 -23.48
C LYS A 274 -9.93 20.70 -24.79
N ARG A 275 -9.92 19.36 -24.83
CA ARG A 275 -9.67 18.59 -26.05
C ARG A 275 -10.85 18.69 -27.03
N SER A 276 -12.08 18.69 -26.52
CA SER A 276 -13.29 18.85 -27.32
C SER A 276 -13.35 20.24 -27.97
N GLU A 277 -13.10 21.30 -27.20
CA GLU A 277 -13.02 22.68 -27.70
C GLU A 277 -12.01 22.83 -28.84
N LYS A 278 -10.78 22.32 -28.66
CA LYS A 278 -9.75 22.34 -29.72
C LYS A 278 -10.18 21.60 -30.99
N ARG A 279 -10.90 20.48 -30.85
CA ARG A 279 -11.41 19.72 -31.99
C ARG A 279 -12.51 20.50 -32.73
N SER A 280 -13.36 21.21 -32.01
CA SER A 280 -14.41 22.06 -32.60
C SER A 280 -13.81 23.25 -33.37
N LEU A 281 -12.81 23.93 -32.81
CA LEU A 281 -12.11 25.03 -33.48
C LEU A 281 -11.43 24.58 -34.78
N HIS A 282 -10.74 23.44 -34.78
CA HIS A 282 -10.10 22.92 -35.99
C HIS A 282 -11.12 22.55 -37.08
N ALA A 283 -12.30 22.07 -36.69
CA ALA A 283 -13.36 21.74 -37.64
C ALA A 283 -13.97 22.99 -38.29
N SER A 284 -14.17 24.09 -37.53
CA SER A 284 -14.68 25.34 -38.10
C SER A 284 -13.70 25.98 -39.08
N PHE A 285 -12.38 25.96 -38.80
CA PHE A 285 -11.38 26.51 -39.73
C PHE A 285 -11.24 25.73 -41.05
N GLN A 286 -11.71 24.48 -41.12
CA GLN A 286 -11.69 23.69 -42.36
C GLN A 286 -12.94 23.85 -43.24
N MET A 287 -14.01 24.50 -42.75
CA MET A 287 -15.27 24.64 -43.51
C MET A 287 -15.38 25.89 -44.39
N ASP A 288 -14.48 26.88 -44.26
CA ASP A 288 -14.60 28.19 -44.92
C ASP A 288 -13.81 28.35 -46.25
N SER A 289 -13.49 27.27 -46.96
CA SER A 289 -13.02 27.40 -48.35
C SER A 289 -14.22 27.62 -49.28
N VAL A 290 -14.65 28.88 -49.42
CA VAL A 290 -15.64 29.30 -50.43
C VAL A 290 -15.12 28.90 -51.82
N PRO A 291 -15.90 28.19 -52.66
CA PRO A 291 -15.53 27.93 -54.04
C PRO A 291 -15.47 29.25 -54.82
N ASP A 292 -14.35 29.50 -55.48
CA ASP A 292 -14.18 30.64 -56.39
C ASP A 292 -15.24 30.55 -57.51
N PRO A 293 -16.02 31.61 -57.80
CA PRO A 293 -17.04 31.57 -58.84
C PRO A 293 -16.35 31.39 -60.20
N SER A 294 -16.49 30.19 -60.76
CA SER A 294 -15.98 29.86 -62.09
C SER A 294 -16.77 30.62 -63.16
N PHE A 295 -16.12 31.61 -63.79
CA PHE A 295 -16.62 32.24 -65.01
C PHE A 295 -16.39 31.31 -66.21
N PRO A 296 -17.40 31.04 -67.06
CA PRO A 296 -17.22 30.20 -68.23
C PRO A 296 -16.50 30.97 -69.35
N ASN A 297 -15.24 30.62 -69.61
CA ASN A 297 -14.50 31.08 -70.78
C ASN A 297 -14.90 30.25 -72.00
N ASN A 298 -15.65 30.87 -72.90
CA ASN A 298 -16.05 30.29 -74.17
C ASN A 298 -15.16 30.84 -75.28
N PHE A 299 -13.99 30.23 -75.52
CA PHE A 299 -13.21 30.48 -76.73
C PHE A 299 -12.67 29.17 -77.34
N SER A 300 -13.34 28.81 -78.42
CA SER A 300 -12.98 27.99 -79.58
C SER A 300 -11.57 27.39 -79.69
N LYS A 301 -11.57 26.07 -79.93
CA LYS A 301 -10.57 25.29 -80.69
C LYS A 301 -9.92 26.08 -81.83
N VAL A 302 -8.59 26.13 -81.85
CA VAL A 302 -7.79 26.17 -83.08
C VAL A 302 -6.63 25.18 -82.96
N SER A 303 -6.40 24.51 -84.08
CA SER A 303 -5.60 23.31 -84.38
C SER A 303 -4.10 23.39 -84.08
N ASN A 304 -3.55 22.25 -83.67
CA ASN A 304 -2.11 21.94 -83.61
C ASN A 304 -1.49 21.83 -85.02
N VAL A 305 -0.33 22.44 -85.21
CA VAL A 305 0.68 22.10 -86.23
C VAL A 305 2.01 21.90 -85.49
N PRO A 306 2.75 20.80 -85.69
CA PRO A 306 4.05 20.61 -85.07
C PRO A 306 5.18 21.07 -86.01
N ILE A 307 6.17 21.78 -85.49
CA ILE A 307 7.46 21.98 -86.16
C ILE A 307 8.59 21.67 -85.17
N GLN A 308 9.51 20.83 -85.65
CA GLN A 308 10.74 20.38 -85.04
C GLN A 308 11.72 21.54 -84.76
N ALA A 309 12.56 21.39 -83.73
CA ALA A 309 13.91 21.93 -83.77
C ALA A 309 14.86 21.09 -82.88
N GLN A 310 15.88 20.54 -83.53
CA GLN A 310 17.07 19.95 -82.94
C GLN A 310 18.10 21.02 -82.56
N ALA A 311 19.00 20.61 -81.65
CA ALA A 311 20.40 21.00 -81.51
C ALA A 311 20.77 22.29 -80.74
N GLY A 312 21.78 22.16 -79.87
CA GLY A 312 22.55 23.28 -79.34
C GLY A 312 23.29 22.99 -78.03
N TYR A 313 24.49 22.41 -78.13
CA TYR A 313 25.50 22.28 -77.06
C TYR A 313 25.96 23.64 -76.51
N GLY A 314 26.44 23.66 -75.26
CA GLY A 314 27.24 24.78 -74.76
C GLY A 314 27.66 24.72 -73.29
N ILE A 315 28.77 24.00 -73.04
CA ILE A 315 29.74 24.07 -71.93
C ILE A 315 29.28 23.65 -70.52
#